data_AF-A0A6L8B7H7-F1
#
_entry.id   AF-A0A6L8B7H7-F1
#
_cell.length_a   1.000
_cell.length_b   1.000
_cell.length_c   1.000
_cell.angle_alpha   90.00
_cell.angle_beta   90.00
_cell.angle_gamma   90.00
#
_symmetry.space_group_name_H-M   'P 1'
#
loop_
_entity.id
_entity.type
_entity.pdbx_description
1 polymer ?
#
loop_
_entity_poly.entity_id
_entity_poly.type
_entity_poly.pdbx_seq_one_letter_code
_entity_poly.pdbx_strand_id
1 'polypeptide(L)'
;MSPEAAVLAHELIDKGSVPPQFLPDAQHIAIAVVHNVEYLVSWNYKHIVNETKRQHITDVCLTAGYQPTILCTPGELIEEIQMKEKFELQTDPILEECYRMKAEFAAQFNSIEELYDYLKAQEKKRRAQGKIYIDLPTEKRRRKD
;
A
#
# COMPACT_ATOMS: atom_id res chain seq x y z
N MET A 1 -10.37 6.50 -23.57
CA MET A 1 -9.00 5.96 -23.74
C MET A 1 -8.26 6.91 -24.66
N SER A 2 -7.06 7.37 -24.29
CA SER A 2 -6.28 8.24 -25.17
C SER A 2 -5.81 7.47 -26.43
N PRO A 3 -5.61 8.13 -27.57
CA PRO A 3 -5.10 7.48 -28.79
C PRO A 3 -3.79 6.73 -28.55
N GLU A 4 -2.89 7.32 -27.77
CA GLU A 4 -1.58 6.76 -27.43
C GLU A 4 -1.72 5.46 -26.62
N ALA A 5 -2.63 5.44 -25.64
CA ALA A 5 -2.89 4.23 -24.86
C ALA A 5 -3.53 3.14 -25.71
N ALA A 6 -4.39 3.50 -26.68
CA ALA A 6 -4.99 2.52 -27.58
C ALA A 6 -3.92 1.86 -28.47
N VAL A 7 -2.99 2.65 -29.01
CA VAL A 7 -1.86 2.14 -29.80
C VAL A 7 -0.99 1.20 -28.97
N LEU A 8 -0.59 1.62 -27.77
CA LEU A 8 0.25 0.79 -26.90
C LEU A 8 -0.48 -0.50 -26.46
N ALA A 9 -1.78 -0.46 -26.21
CA ALA A 9 -2.56 -1.65 -25.87
C ALA A 9 -2.57 -2.67 -27.01
N HIS A 10 -2.67 -2.22 -28.26
CA HIS A 10 -2.55 -3.10 -29.42
C HIS A 10 -1.13 -3.66 -29.57
N GLU A 11 -0.10 -2.83 -29.36
CA GLU A 11 1.29 -3.27 -29.44
C GLU A 11 1.62 -4.35 -28.38
N LEU A 12 1.06 -4.23 -27.17
CA LEU A 12 1.17 -5.26 -26.12
C LEU A 12 0.58 -6.61 -26.57
N ILE A 13 -0.52 -6.59 -27.32
CA ILE A 13 -1.15 -7.80 -27.86
C ILE A 13 -0.35 -8.36 -29.02
N ASP A 14 0.05 -7.51 -29.96
CA ASP A 14 0.77 -7.90 -31.18
C ASP A 14 2.13 -8.54 -30.86
N LYS A 15 2.82 -8.02 -29.84
CA LYS A 15 4.07 -8.60 -29.34
C LYS A 15 3.86 -9.81 -28.42
N GLY A 16 2.63 -10.17 -28.07
CA GLY A 16 2.30 -11.35 -27.28
C GLY A 16 2.53 -11.21 -25.77
N SER A 17 2.72 -9.98 -25.28
CA SER A 17 2.84 -9.71 -23.84
C SER A 17 1.51 -9.99 -23.13
N VAL A 18 0.39 -9.58 -23.74
CA VAL A 18 -0.97 -9.87 -23.26
C VAL A 18 -1.72 -10.69 -24.33
N PRO A 19 -2.44 -11.77 -23.99
CA PRO A 19 -3.20 -12.50 -24.99
C PRO A 19 -4.36 -11.65 -25.54
N PRO A 20 -4.74 -11.80 -26.83
CA PRO A 20 -5.75 -10.97 -27.49
C PRO A 20 -7.14 -11.04 -26.84
N GLN A 21 -7.45 -12.14 -26.16
CA GLN A 21 -8.70 -12.34 -25.41
C GLN A 21 -8.82 -11.40 -24.20
N PHE A 22 -7.70 -10.87 -23.71
CA PHE A 22 -7.62 -10.00 -22.54
C PHE A 22 -7.23 -8.58 -22.95
N LEU A 23 -7.89 -8.06 -24.01
CA LEU A 23 -7.76 -6.66 -24.41
C LEU A 23 -7.97 -5.69 -23.23
N PRO A 24 -8.94 -5.88 -22.32
CA PRO A 24 -9.08 -5.00 -21.16
C PRO A 24 -7.82 -4.95 -20.28
N ASP A 25 -7.10 -6.06 -20.11
CA ASP A 25 -5.85 -6.07 -19.32
C ASP A 25 -4.76 -5.25 -20.01
N ALA A 26 -4.62 -5.39 -21.34
CA ALA A 26 -3.69 -4.59 -22.14
C ALA A 26 -4.03 -3.09 -22.08
N GLN A 27 -5.32 -2.74 -22.07
CA GLN A 27 -5.78 -1.35 -21.94
C GLN A 27 -5.44 -0.76 -20.57
N HIS A 28 -5.63 -1.51 -19.48
CA HIS A 28 -5.25 -1.04 -18.14
C HIS A 28 -3.75 -0.75 -18.03
N ILE A 29 -2.92 -1.67 -18.54
CA ILE A 29 -1.46 -1.50 -18.57
C ILE A 29 -1.09 -0.27 -19.41
N ALA A 30 -1.63 -0.15 -20.62
CA ALA A 30 -1.29 0.94 -21.52
C ALA A 30 -1.69 2.31 -20.97
N ILE A 31 -2.86 2.40 -20.33
CA ILE A 31 -3.30 3.63 -19.65
C ILE A 31 -2.33 3.99 -18.52
N ALA A 32 -1.95 3.03 -17.67
CA ALA A 32 -1.01 3.27 -16.59
C ALA A 32 0.34 3.79 -17.11
N VAL A 33 0.87 3.15 -18.16
CA VAL A 33 2.16 3.49 -18.76
C VAL A 33 2.13 4.87 -19.43
N VAL A 34 1.12 5.16 -20.27
CA VAL A 34 1.02 6.44 -20.99
C VAL A 34 0.88 7.63 -20.04
N HIS A 35 0.20 7.43 -18.91
CA HIS A 35 0.00 8.47 -17.91
C HIS A 35 1.10 8.53 -16.84
N ASN A 36 2.19 7.78 -16.99
CA ASN A 36 3.29 7.68 -16.02
C ASN A 36 2.81 7.36 -14.60
N VAL A 37 1.81 6.47 -14.50
CA VAL A 37 1.42 5.91 -13.21
C VAL A 37 2.58 5.06 -12.71
N GLU A 38 3.01 5.29 -11.47
CA GLU A 38 4.20 4.63 -10.92
C GLU A 38 3.94 3.14 -10.66
N TYR A 39 2.77 2.81 -10.10
CA TYR A 39 2.38 1.45 -9.75
C TYR A 39 1.02 1.08 -10.34
N LEU A 40 0.94 -0.08 -10.98
CA LEU A 40 -0.31 -0.74 -11.32
C LEU A 40 -0.44 -2.02 -10.49
N VAL A 41 -1.32 -1.94 -9.50
CA VAL A 41 -1.54 -3.01 -8.52
C VAL A 41 -2.61 -3.97 -9.02
N SER A 42 -2.32 -5.27 -9.02
CA SER A 42 -3.25 -6.29 -9.50
C SER A 42 -3.08 -7.65 -8.80
N TRP A 43 -4.17 -8.42 -8.77
CA TRP A 43 -4.18 -9.83 -8.34
C TRP A 43 -4.08 -10.82 -9.52
N ASN A 44 -4.05 -10.33 -10.76
CA ASN A 44 -4.06 -11.19 -11.95
C ASN A 44 -2.66 -11.71 -12.27
N TYR A 45 -2.28 -12.80 -11.59
CA TYR A 45 -1.02 -13.52 -11.84
C TYR A 45 -0.96 -14.17 -13.22
N LYS A 46 -2.10 -14.41 -13.88
CA LYS A 46 -2.08 -15.13 -15.14
C LYS A 46 -1.61 -14.26 -16.31
N HIS A 47 -1.91 -12.96 -16.26
CA HIS A 47 -1.74 -12.06 -17.40
C HIS A 47 -0.96 -10.78 -17.10
N ILE A 48 -0.87 -10.36 -15.84
CA ILE A 48 -0.29 -9.04 -15.49
C ILE A 48 0.93 -9.21 -14.58
N VAL A 49 0.76 -9.76 -13.39
CA VAL A 49 1.79 -9.69 -12.32
C VAL A 49 2.74 -10.88 -12.29
N ASN A 50 2.61 -11.87 -13.17
CA ASN A 50 3.61 -12.93 -13.27
C ASN A 50 4.94 -12.38 -13.81
N GLU A 51 6.06 -12.83 -13.24
CA GLU A 51 7.40 -12.33 -13.57
C GLU A 51 7.71 -12.34 -15.08
N THR A 52 7.42 -13.43 -15.78
CA THR A 52 7.63 -13.52 -17.23
C THR A 52 6.76 -12.51 -17.99
N LYS A 53 5.53 -12.27 -17.51
CA LYS A 53 4.64 -11.25 -18.08
C LYS A 53 5.13 -9.84 -17.79
N ARG A 54 5.57 -9.56 -16.56
CA ARG A 54 6.15 -8.27 -16.19
C ARG A 54 7.33 -7.90 -17.06
N GLN A 55 8.28 -8.82 -17.23
CA GLN A 55 9.45 -8.61 -18.09
C GLN A 55 9.03 -8.33 -19.53
N HIS A 56 8.15 -9.15 -20.09
CA HIS A 56 7.73 -8.97 -21.48
C HIS A 56 6.97 -7.64 -21.69
N ILE A 57 6.08 -7.26 -20.77
CA ILE A 57 5.38 -5.98 -20.82
C ILE A 57 6.38 -4.81 -20.75
N THR A 58 7.34 -4.89 -19.83
CA THR A 58 8.41 -3.89 -19.67
C THR A 58 9.19 -3.72 -20.98
N ASP A 59 9.61 -4.82 -21.61
CA ASP A 59 10.35 -4.79 -22.87
C ASP A 59 9.53 -4.14 -24.00
N VAL A 60 8.24 -4.45 -24.09
CA VAL A 60 7.34 -3.83 -25.06
C VAL A 60 7.24 -2.33 -24.82
N CYS A 61 7.00 -1.90 -23.58
CA CYS A 61 6.90 -0.49 -23.22
C CYS A 61 8.19 0.28 -23.53
N LEU A 62 9.35 -0.28 -23.18
CA LEU A 62 10.65 0.34 -23.47
C LEU A 62 10.90 0.46 -24.97
N THR A 63 10.59 -0.59 -25.74
CA THR A 63 10.74 -0.58 -27.20
C THR A 63 9.82 0.45 -27.85
N ALA A 64 8.63 0.65 -27.29
CA ALA A 64 7.67 1.66 -27.72
C ALA A 64 8.02 3.09 -27.25
N GLY A 65 9.11 3.28 -26.49
CA GLY A 65 9.59 4.58 -26.03
C GLY A 65 8.91 5.09 -24.75
N TYR A 66 8.20 4.23 -24.02
CA TYR A 66 7.54 4.57 -22.76
C TYR A 66 8.34 4.12 -21.55
N GLN A 67 8.15 4.82 -20.42
CA GLN A 67 8.60 4.33 -19.12
C GLN A 67 7.61 3.28 -18.59
N PRO A 68 8.05 2.04 -18.34
CA PRO A 68 7.17 0.98 -17.82
C PRO A 68 6.63 1.33 -16.42
N THR A 69 5.37 0.98 -16.16
CA THR A 69 4.78 1.06 -14.82
C THR A 69 5.22 -0.15 -13.99
N ILE A 70 5.32 0.01 -12.67
CA ILE A 70 5.64 -1.11 -11.76
C ILE A 70 4.40 -1.98 -11.59
N LEU A 71 4.45 -3.19 -12.16
CA LEU A 71 3.40 -4.20 -12.01
C LEU A 71 3.63 -5.02 -10.75
N CYS A 72 2.75 -4.88 -9.76
CA CYS A 72 2.91 -5.56 -8.48
C CYS A 72 1.58 -6.02 -7.90
N THR A 73 1.67 -6.90 -6.92
CA THR A 73 0.56 -7.30 -6.07
C THR A 73 0.42 -6.35 -4.89
N PRO A 74 -0.77 -6.28 -4.25
CA PRO A 74 -0.93 -5.47 -3.05
C PRO A 74 0.05 -5.84 -1.94
N GLY A 75 0.39 -7.12 -1.80
CA GLY A 75 1.37 -7.59 -0.82
C GLY A 75 2.77 -7.02 -1.08
N GLU A 76 3.27 -7.16 -2.31
CA GLU A 76 4.57 -6.62 -2.73
C GLU A 76 4.64 -5.09 -2.51
N LEU A 77 3.57 -4.35 -2.84
CA LEU A 77 3.53 -2.91 -2.62
C LEU A 77 3.56 -2.52 -1.14
N ILE A 78 2.80 -3.21 -0.30
CA ILE A 78 2.78 -2.93 1.15
C ILE A 78 4.17 -3.20 1.76
N GLU A 79 4.81 -4.29 1.36
CA GLU A 79 6.18 -4.62 1.82
C GLU A 79 7.18 -3.53 1.40
N GLU A 80 7.09 -3.02 0.16
CA GLU A 80 7.94 -1.93 -0.30
C GLU A 80 7.71 -0.64 0.50
N ILE A 81 6.44 -0.27 0.74
CA ILE A 81 6.09 0.91 1.54
C ILE A 81 6.62 0.76 2.97
N GLN A 82 6.44 -0.40 3.60
CA GLN A 82 6.95 -0.67 4.94
C GLN A 82 8.49 -0.64 5.00
N MET A 83 9.17 -1.12 3.95
CA MET A 83 10.63 -1.01 3.86
C MET A 83 11.09 0.43 3.68
N LYS A 84 10.40 1.24 2.85
CA LYS A 84 10.67 2.68 2.69
C LYS A 84 10.44 3.42 4.02
N GLU A 85 9.32 3.19 4.70
CA GLU A 85 9.06 3.72 6.05
C GLU A 85 10.18 3.34 7.02
N LYS A 86 10.67 2.10 6.95
CA LYS A 86 11.76 1.64 7.82
C LYS A 86 13.10 2.31 7.53
N PHE A 87 13.37 2.64 6.27
CA PHE A 87 14.59 3.31 5.82
C PHE A 87 14.56 4.82 6.06
N GLU A 88 13.38 5.44 5.99
CA GLU A 88 13.15 6.87 6.25
C GLU A 88 13.00 7.22 7.74
N LEU A 89 13.16 6.24 8.65
CA LEU A 89 13.28 6.49 10.09
C LEU A 89 14.63 7.17 10.41
N GLN A 90 14.77 8.43 10.00
CA GLN A 90 15.19 9.44 10.95
C GLN A 90 13.92 9.76 11.76
N THR A 91 13.69 8.99 12.83
CA THR A 91 12.53 9.12 13.69
C THR A 91 12.32 10.58 14.06
N ASP A 92 11.21 11.18 13.63
CA ASP A 92 10.79 12.47 14.18
C ASP A 92 10.75 12.32 15.72
N PRO A 93 11.24 13.31 16.51
CA PRO A 93 11.22 13.27 17.96
C PRO A 93 9.91 12.78 18.58
N ILE A 94 8.76 13.08 17.96
CA ILE A 94 7.44 12.63 18.42
C ILE A 94 7.29 11.11 18.34
N LEU A 95 7.81 10.47 17.30
CA LEU A 95 7.68 9.04 17.10
C LEU A 95 8.59 8.26 18.08
N GLU A 96 9.77 8.81 18.39
CA GLU A 96 10.64 8.30 19.46
C GLU A 96 9.95 8.36 20.83
N GLU A 97 9.31 9.48 21.16
CA GLU A 97 8.49 9.61 22.37
C GLU A 97 7.39 8.55 22.42
N CYS A 98 6.69 8.32 21.29
CA CYS A 98 5.64 7.30 21.18
C CYS A 98 6.20 5.88 21.39
N TYR A 99 7.35 5.56 20.79
CA TYR A 99 7.99 4.26 20.97
C TYR A 99 8.46 4.06 22.40
N ARG A 100 9.01 5.10 23.04
CA ARG A 100 9.41 5.04 24.45
C ARG A 100 8.20 4.78 25.35
N MET A 101 7.11 5.53 25.19
CA MET A 101 5.87 5.31 25.96
C MET A 101 5.32 3.89 25.77
N LYS A 102 5.35 3.36 24.54
CA LYS A 102 4.95 1.98 24.25
C LYS A 102 5.85 0.96 24.94
N ALA A 103 7.16 1.17 24.92
CA ALA A 103 8.13 0.27 25.55
C ALA A 103 8.01 0.28 27.08
N GLU A 104 7.88 1.46 27.69
CA GLU A 104 7.65 1.60 29.13
C GLU A 104 6.34 0.95 29.58
N PHE A 105 5.28 1.09 28.79
CA PHE A 105 4.00 0.42 29.07
C PHE A 105 4.11 -1.10 28.90
N ALA A 106 4.75 -1.57 27.83
CA ALA A 106 4.95 -3.00 27.59
C ALA A 106 5.80 -3.66 28.68
N ALA A 107 6.84 -2.97 29.17
CA ALA A 107 7.71 -3.46 30.25
C ALA A 107 6.98 -3.68 31.59
N GLN A 108 5.76 -3.15 31.75
CA GLN A 108 4.93 -3.41 32.93
C GLN A 108 4.28 -4.80 32.91
N PHE A 109 4.31 -5.51 31.77
CA PHE A 109 3.64 -6.80 31.58
C PHE A 109 4.62 -7.84 31.09
N ASN A 110 4.68 -9.00 31.76
CA ASN A 110 5.54 -10.10 31.38
C ASN A 110 4.85 -11.09 30.42
N SER A 111 3.51 -11.07 30.35
CA SER A 111 2.73 -11.88 29.41
C SER A 111 1.53 -11.15 28.81
N ILE A 112 1.01 -11.70 27.71
CA ILE A 112 -0.21 -11.19 27.05
C ILE A 112 -1.43 -11.39 27.95
N GLU A 113 -1.49 -12.46 28.75
CA GLU A 113 -2.60 -12.67 29.69
C GLU A 113 -2.65 -11.57 30.76
N GLU A 114 -1.49 -11.19 31.33
CA GLU A 114 -1.41 -10.11 32.32
C GLU A 114 -1.92 -8.78 31.77
N LEU A 115 -1.54 -8.46 30.53
CA LEU A 115 -2.05 -7.28 29.82
C LEU A 115 -3.56 -7.33 29.65
N TYR A 116 -4.10 -8.49 29.25
CA TYR A 116 -5.53 -8.66 29.02
C TYR A 116 -6.34 -8.48 30.31
N ASP A 117 -5.86 -9.05 31.41
CA ASP A 117 -6.50 -8.91 32.73
C ASP A 117 -6.47 -7.46 33.21
N TYR A 118 -5.35 -6.76 33.00
CA TYR A 118 -5.24 -5.33 33.28
C TYR A 118 -6.27 -4.51 32.47
N LEU A 119 -6.36 -4.73 31.15
CA LEU A 119 -7.31 -4.01 30.29
C LEU A 119 -8.77 -4.26 30.70
N LYS A 120 -9.11 -5.50 31.05
CA LYS A 120 -10.44 -5.88 31.53
C LYS A 120 -10.78 -5.22 32.87
N ALA A 121 -9.81 -5.11 33.78
CA ALA A 121 -9.97 -4.40 35.04
C ALA A 121 -10.16 -2.88 34.83
N GLN A 122 -9.41 -2.28 33.91
CA GLN A 122 -9.58 -0.87 33.52
C GLN A 122 -10.95 -0.61 32.91
N GLU A 123 -11.41 -1.48 32.01
CA GLU A 123 -12.73 -1.34 31.38
C GLU A 123 -13.86 -1.43 32.41
N LYS A 124 -13.77 -2.35 33.38
CA LYS A 124 -14.74 -2.44 34.50
C LYS A 124 -14.77 -1.16 35.33
N LYS A 125 -13.61 -0.55 35.61
CA LYS A 125 -13.51 0.74 36.31
C LYS A 125 -14.14 1.88 35.49
N ARG A 126 -13.88 1.94 34.18
CA ARG A 126 -14.45 2.97 33.28
C ARG A 126 -15.96 2.85 33.14
N ARG A 127 -16.48 1.62 33.00
CA ARG A 127 -17.92 1.33 32.98
C ARG A 127 -18.60 1.71 34.30
N ALA A 128 -17.96 1.43 35.45
CA ALA A 128 -18.45 1.88 36.76
C ALA A 128 -18.46 3.41 36.89
N GLN A 129 -17.58 4.11 36.19
CA GLN A 129 -17.54 5.58 36.08
C GLN A 129 -18.47 6.13 34.98
N GLY A 130 -19.29 5.29 34.34
CA GLY A 130 -20.22 5.70 33.28
C GLY A 130 -19.57 6.09 31.95
N LYS A 131 -18.26 5.87 31.79
CA LYS A 131 -17.52 6.20 30.56
C LYS A 131 -17.48 5.00 29.61
N ILE A 132 -18.29 5.05 28.56
CA ILE A 132 -18.36 4.01 27.51
C ILE A 132 -17.30 4.24 26.43
N TYR A 133 -16.95 5.50 26.17
CA TYR A 133 -15.96 5.89 25.15
C TYR A 133 -14.79 6.66 25.77
N ILE A 134 -13.67 6.70 25.05
CA ILE A 134 -12.57 7.60 25.35
C ILE A 134 -12.95 8.96 24.78
N ASP A 135 -12.95 9.99 25.62
CA ASP A 135 -13.14 11.37 25.15
C ASP A 135 -12.02 11.69 24.16
N LEU A 136 -12.38 12.11 22.94
CA LEU A 136 -11.39 12.54 21.96
C LEU A 136 -10.62 13.74 22.55
N PRO A 137 -9.27 13.79 22.40
CA PRO A 137 -8.49 14.94 22.82
C PRO A 137 -9.06 16.22 22.22
N THR A 138 -9.31 17.24 23.05
CA THR A 138 -9.94 18.50 22.65
C THR A 138 -9.06 19.40 21.77
N GLU A 139 -7.86 18.96 21.39
CA GLU A 139 -6.93 19.76 20.59
C GLU A 139 -7.33 19.81 19.11
N LYS A 140 -8.16 20.81 18.83
CA LYS A 140 -8.25 21.64 17.62
C LYS A 140 -8.02 20.94 16.29
N ARG A 141 -9.14 20.59 15.64
CA ARG A 141 -9.29 20.76 14.18
C ARG A 141 -9.04 22.23 13.82
N ARG A 142 -7.80 22.66 13.66
CA ARG A 142 -7.52 23.81 12.80
C ARG A 142 -7.75 23.35 11.36
N ARG A 143 -8.99 23.49 10.88
CA ARG A 143 -9.21 23.65 9.44
C ARG A 143 -8.44 24.90 9.05
N LYS A 144 -7.40 24.76 8.23
CA LYS A 144 -6.83 25.88 7.49
C LYS A 144 -7.85 26.24 6.41
N ASP A 145 -8.52 27.35 6.61
CA ASP A 145 -9.02 28.19 5.51
C ASP A 145 -7.82 28.87 4.83
#